data_AF-X1EGS6-F1
#
_entry.id   AF-X1EGS6-F1
#
_cell.length_a   1.000
_cell.length_b   1.000
_cell.length_c   1.000
_cell.angle_alpha   90.00
_cell.angle_beta   90.00
_cell.angle_gamma   90.00
#
_symmetry.space_group_name_H-M   'P 1'
#
loop_
_entity.id
_entity.type
_entity.pdbx_description
1 polymer ?
#
loop_
_entity_poly.entity_id
_entity_poly.type
_entity_poly.pdbx_seq_one_letter_code
_entity_poly.pdbx_strand_id
1 'polypeptide(L)' 'MIEPTETENKETLDMFIKAMKQIAKESDKNPEILKSAPHKTPIKRLDEVKAARDLILKYNFD' A
#
# COMPACT_ATOMS: atom_id res chain seq x y z
N MET A 1 -1.91 -3.16 -13.16
CA MET A 1 -2.43 -2.14 -14.11
C MET A 1 -1.99 -0.79 -13.58
N ILE A 2 -1.41 0.07 -14.41
CA ILE A 2 -0.96 1.43 -14.03
C ILE A 2 -1.64 2.39 -14.99
N GLU A 3 -2.40 3.34 -14.46
CA GLU A 3 -3.11 4.38 -15.21
C GLU A 3 -2.76 5.74 -14.62
N PRO A 4 -1.82 6.49 -15.22
CA PRO A 4 -1.39 7.78 -14.69
C PRO A 4 -2.37 8.94 -14.96
N THR A 5 -3.30 8.77 -15.90
CA THR A 5 -4.11 9.85 -16.52
C THR A 5 -3.27 10.96 -17.16
N GLU A 6 -3.95 11.93 -17.78
CA GLU A 6 -3.32 12.99 -18.58
C GLU A 6 -2.84 14.20 -17.76
N THR A 7 -3.27 14.33 -16.51
CA THR A 7 -2.95 15.50 -15.67
C THR A 7 -1.60 15.39 -14.96
N GLU A 8 -1.00 14.20 -14.93
CA GLU A 8 0.29 13.99 -14.28
C GLU A 8 1.45 14.50 -15.15
N ASN A 9 2.37 15.23 -14.52
CA ASN A 9 3.58 15.70 -15.18
C ASN A 9 4.67 14.62 -15.21
N LYS A 10 5.70 14.84 -16.03
CA LYS A 10 6.80 13.91 -16.21
C LYS A 10 7.55 13.64 -14.90
N GLU A 11 7.73 14.67 -14.07
CA GLU A 11 8.44 14.56 -12.79
C GLU A 11 7.75 13.59 -11.83
N THR A 12 6.41 13.65 -11.72
CA THR A 12 5.63 12.71 -10.91
C THR A 12 5.80 11.27 -11.43
N LEU A 13 5.75 11.07 -12.74
CA LEU A 13 5.93 9.75 -13.35
C LEU A 13 7.34 9.19 -13.09
N ASP A 14 8.37 10.03 -13.21
CA ASP A 14 9.75 9.65 -12.90
C ASP A 14 9.93 9.28 -11.41
N MET A 15 9.24 10.00 -10.51
CA MET A 15 9.22 9.67 -9.08
C MET A 15 8.55 8.31 -8.81
N PHE A 16 7.42 8.03 -9.45
CA PHE A 16 6.74 6.74 -9.37
C PHE A 16 7.64 5.60 -9.87
N ILE A 17 8.28 5.77 -11.03
CA ILE A 17 9.23 4.79 -11.60
C ILE A 17 10.37 4.52 -10.62
N LYS A 18 10.93 5.57 -10.00
CA LYS A 18 12.01 5.43 -9.01
C LYS A 18 11.54 4.63 -7.79
N ALA A 19 10.35 4.90 -7.28
CA ALA A 19 9.76 4.16 -6.17
C ALA A 19 9.56 2.67 -6.52
N MET A 20 9.02 2.36 -7.70
CA MET A 20 8.82 0.98 -8.16
C MET A 20 10.14 0.21 -8.31
N LYS A 21 11.18 0.86 -8.85
CA LYS A 21 12.53 0.27 -8.92
C LYS A 21 13.11 -0.01 -7.53
N GLN A 22 12.84 0.85 -6.56
CA GLN A 22 13.29 0.64 -5.18
C GLN A 22 12.55 -0.54 -4.54
N ILE A 23 11.22 -0.61 -4.70
CA ILE A 23 10.41 -1.74 -4.20
C ILE A 23 10.91 -3.06 -4.79
N ALA A 24 11.20 -3.12 -6.10
CA ALA A 24 11.72 -4.33 -6.74
C ALA A 24 13.08 -4.77 -6.16
N LYS A 25 13.96 -3.81 -5.84
CA LYS A 25 15.24 -4.10 -5.19
C LYS A 25 15.06 -4.58 -3.75
N GLU A 26 14.13 -3.98 -3.01
CA GLU A 26 13.81 -4.37 -1.65
C GLU A 26 13.19 -5.76 -1.60
N SER A 27 12.29 -6.09 -2.54
CA SER A 27 11.70 -7.42 -2.61
C SER A 27 12.71 -8.52 -2.89
N ASP A 28 13.77 -8.23 -3.64
CA ASP A 28 14.84 -9.18 -3.95
C ASP A 28 15.83 -9.32 -2.77
N LYS A 29 16.25 -8.19 -2.18
CA LYS A 29 17.30 -8.18 -1.15
C LYS A 29 16.81 -8.42 0.27
N ASN A 30 15.63 -7.91 0.61
CA ASN A 30 15.04 -8.04 1.94
C ASN A 30 13.50 -8.03 1.84
N PRO A 31 12.90 -9.17 1.44
CA PRO A 31 11.45 -9.28 1.20
C PRO A 31 10.59 -8.87 2.40
N GLU A 32 11.10 -9.02 3.62
CA GLU A 32 10.35 -8.75 4.84
C GLU A 32 9.98 -7.26 4.99
N ILE A 33 10.79 -6.35 4.45
CA ILE A 33 10.45 -4.91 4.43
C ILE A 33 9.13 -4.69 3.68
N LEU A 34 8.95 -5.37 2.54
CA LEU A 34 7.75 -5.27 1.72
C LEU A 34 6.56 -6.00 2.34
N LYS A 35 6.76 -7.22 2.87
CA LYS A 35 5.68 -8.02 3.46
C LYS A 35 5.10 -7.38 4.72
N SER A 36 5.94 -6.70 5.51
CA SER A 36 5.53 -6.03 6.74
C SER A 36 5.06 -4.59 6.54
N ALA A 37 5.12 -4.06 5.32
CA ALA A 37 4.59 -2.75 4.98
C ALA A 37 3.05 -2.70 5.14
N PRO A 38 2.46 -1.52 5.42
CA PRO A 38 3.10 -0.21 5.57
C PRO A 38 3.66 0.06 6.97
N HIS A 39 4.70 0.91 7.05
CA HIS A 39 5.45 1.18 8.29
C HIS A 39 5.17 2.52 8.95
N LYS A 40 4.73 3.52 8.17
CA LYS A 40 4.58 4.92 8.62
C LYS A 40 3.16 5.45 8.53
N THR A 41 2.24 4.69 7.93
CA THR A 41 0.83 5.06 7.87
C THR A 41 0.23 4.98 9.28
N PRO A 42 -0.83 5.76 9.58
CA PRO A 42 -1.46 5.74 10.91
C PRO A 42 -1.96 4.35 11.35
N ILE A 43 -2.29 3.48 10.38
CA ILE A 43 -2.73 2.10 10.59
C ILE A 43 -1.88 1.18 9.70
N LYS A 44 -1.63 -0.06 10.16
CA LYS A 44 -0.89 -1.10 9.43
C LYS A 44 -1.81 -1.89 8.48
N ARG A 45 -1.32 -3.01 7.92
CA ARG A 45 -2.14 -3.94 7.14
C ARG A 45 -3.31 -4.45 7.99
N LEU A 46 -4.52 -4.34 7.44
CA LEU A 46 -5.76 -4.77 8.09
C LEU A 46 -5.91 -6.29 8.05
N ASP A 47 -6.64 -6.84 9.02
CA ASP A 47 -7.03 -8.26 9.02
C ASP A 47 -8.34 -8.43 8.23
N GLU A 48 -8.19 -8.61 6.93
CA GLU A 48 -9.32 -8.79 6.01
C GLU A 48 -10.11 -10.08 6.29
N VAL A 49 -9.46 -11.12 6.79
CA VAL A 49 -10.13 -12.41 7.10
C VAL A 49 -11.06 -12.24 8.29
N LYS A 50 -10.59 -11.59 9.35
CA LYS A 50 -11.43 -11.27 10.50
C LYS A 50 -12.55 -10.32 10.11
N ALA A 51 -12.25 -9.26 9.36
CA ALA A 51 -13.28 -8.31 8.92
C ALA A 51 -14.39 -8.99 8.09
N ALA A 52 -14.05 -9.98 7.27
CA ALA A 52 -15.03 -10.73 6.48
C ALA A 52 -15.84 -11.76 7.29
N ARG A 53 -15.31 -12.26 8.41
CA ARG A 53 -15.97 -13.24 9.28
C ARG A 53 -16.80 -12.58 10.39
N ASP A 54 -16.29 -11.50 10.98
CA ASP A 54 -16.85 -10.80 12.14
C ASP A 54 -17.24 -9.37 11.73
N LEU A 55 -18.31 -9.22 10.95
CA LEU A 55 -18.71 -7.95 10.35
C LEU A 55 -19.21 -6.94 11.39
N ILE A 56 -18.52 -5.79 11.50
CA ILE A 56 -18.99 -4.61 12.24
C ILE A 56 -19.45 -3.57 11.22
N LEU A 57 -20.75 -3.57 10.93
CA LEU A 57 -21.33 -2.78 9.83
C LEU A 57 -21.80 -1.38 10.22
N LYS A 58 -21.95 -1.15 11.53
CA LYS A 58 -22.34 0.14 12.09
C LYS A 58 -21.56 0.40 13.37
N TYR A 59 -21.36 1.67 13.66
CA TYR A 59 -20.88 2.10 14.96
C TYR A 59 -22.01 1.91 15.98
N ASN A 60 -21.71 1.34 17.15
CA ASN A 60 -22.62 1.31 18.29
C ASN A 60 -22.21 2.41 19.27
N PHE A 61 -23.19 3.20 19.72
CA PHE A 61 -23.00 4.28 20.69
C PHE A 61 -23.20 3.85 22.15
N ASP A 62 -23.47 2.56 22.38
CA ASP A 62 -23.69 1.99 23.72
C ASP A 62 -22.48 2.17 24.64
#